data_AF-A0A241WPV7-F1
#
_entry.id   AF-A0A241WPV7-F1
#
_cell.length_a   1.000
_cell.length_b   1.000
_cell.length_c   1.000
_cell.angle_alpha   90.00
_cell.angle_beta   90.00
_cell.angle_gamma   90.00
#
_symmetry.space_group_name_H-M   'P 1'
#
loop_
_entity.id
_entity.type
_entity.pdbx_description
1 polymer ?
#
loop_
_entity_poly.entity_id
_entity_poly.type
_entity_poly.pdbx_seq_one_letter_code
_entity_poly.pdbx_strand_id
1 'polypeptide(L)'
;MFDLEPSQIPFLKTVLIDEFQALYYRFKKDQIYAFTLVLDEFYAVDYVTISTEKSLFNDIEDAKQYLAEDDKWDIKKWKYRSNNINDGLNLLKNSMQEYFQESILSKAYINSSSGMTEHNSLKIYIEGMRQAKEFLTTIYRLKPEQVLFFISMHNKHEVAIQSAIELNPSSSLLYEFIANVKTVNIKTKPSVEKLSQLDKDVLIDLAQIVENIEPYDPLFIAHQAYLLSLESYFLEVNPYIQNLISHISAIDGDQFALDKEEILDRIKQFYKV
;
A
#
# COMPACT_ATOMS: atom_id res chain seq x y z
N MET A 1 15.00 3.34 22.78
CA MET A 1 14.21 4.39 22.12
C MET A 1 14.98 4.76 20.87
N PHE A 2 14.74 4.03 19.78
CA PHE A 2 15.31 4.34 18.47
C PHE A 2 14.27 5.17 17.73
N ASP A 3 14.28 6.47 18.04
CA ASP A 3 13.65 7.44 17.15
C ASP A 3 14.49 7.49 15.88
N LEU A 4 13.77 7.33 14.79
CA LEU A 4 14.24 7.46 13.44
C LEU A 4 14.75 8.90 13.26
N GLU A 5 16.06 9.09 13.06
CA GLU A 5 16.68 10.42 12.99
C GLU A 5 16.03 11.25 11.86
N PRO A 6 15.74 12.55 12.07
CA PRO A 6 15.24 13.51 11.07
C PRO A 6 16.07 13.62 9.77
N SER A 7 17.20 12.91 9.68
CA SER A 7 18.16 12.94 8.57
C SER A 7 17.64 12.31 7.27
N GLN A 8 16.63 11.43 7.32
CA GLN A 8 16.05 10.79 6.12
C GLN A 8 15.03 11.68 5.39
N ILE A 9 14.39 12.61 6.09
CA ILE A 9 13.40 13.53 5.50
C ILE A 9 14.05 14.44 4.44
N PRO A 10 15.23 15.07 4.67
CA PRO A 10 15.95 15.83 3.65
C PRO A 10 16.28 15.02 2.39
N PHE A 11 16.68 13.76 2.54
CA PHE A 11 17.01 12.89 1.41
C PHE A 11 15.75 12.53 0.61
N LEU A 12 14.70 12.06 1.29
CA LEU A 12 13.39 11.79 0.69
C LEU A 12 12.84 13.02 -0.06
N LYS A 13 12.88 14.19 0.58
CA LYS A 13 12.47 15.47 -0.03
C LYS A 13 13.22 15.73 -1.34
N THR A 14 14.54 15.56 -1.34
CA THR A 14 15.38 15.81 -2.53
C THR A 14 15.00 14.87 -3.67
N VAL A 15 14.89 13.58 -3.39
CA VAL A 15 14.48 12.59 -4.39
C VAL A 15 13.09 12.90 -4.96
N LEU A 16 12.12 13.22 -4.11
CA LEU A 16 10.76 13.57 -4.56
C LEU A 16 10.74 14.83 -5.45
N ILE A 17 11.57 15.83 -5.12
CA ILE A 17 11.71 17.04 -5.93
C ILE A 17 12.28 16.69 -7.30
N ASP A 18 13.38 15.92 -7.35
CA ASP A 18 14.06 15.57 -8.58
C ASP A 18 13.15 14.76 -9.52
N GLU A 19 12.42 13.79 -8.96
CA GLU A 19 11.46 12.98 -9.70
C GLU A 19 10.28 13.80 -10.23
N PHE A 20 9.67 14.62 -9.36
CA PHE A 20 8.59 15.49 -9.81
C PHE A 20 9.09 16.45 -10.88
N GLN A 21 10.28 17.02 -10.73
CA GLN A 21 10.87 17.94 -11.68
C GLN A 21 11.10 17.29 -13.05
N ALA A 22 11.63 16.07 -13.08
CA ALA A 22 11.80 15.32 -14.33
C ALA A 22 10.47 15.10 -15.05
N LEU A 23 9.43 14.70 -14.30
CA LEU A 23 8.08 14.50 -14.83
C LEU A 23 7.43 15.83 -15.25
N TYR A 24 7.61 16.88 -14.46
CA TYR A 24 7.05 18.21 -14.71
C TYR A 24 7.61 18.82 -16.00
N TYR A 25 8.92 18.79 -16.21
CA TYR A 25 9.49 19.34 -17.46
C TYR A 25 8.98 18.62 -18.70
N ARG A 26 8.78 17.30 -18.60
CA ARG A 26 8.29 16.48 -19.70
C ARG A 26 6.80 16.70 -19.98
N PHE A 27 5.98 16.84 -18.94
CA PHE A 27 4.52 16.78 -19.06
C PHE A 27 3.77 18.03 -18.60
N LYS A 28 4.44 19.14 -18.23
CA LYS A 28 3.77 20.39 -17.82
C LYS A 28 2.77 20.94 -18.84
N LYS A 29 2.99 20.70 -20.14
CA LYS A 29 2.08 21.13 -21.22
C LYS A 29 0.78 20.30 -21.26
N ASP A 30 0.74 19.20 -20.52
CA ASP A 30 -0.37 18.26 -20.49
C ASP A 30 -1.23 18.43 -19.24
N GLN A 31 -0.95 19.46 -18.43
CA GLN A 31 -1.64 19.82 -17.19
C GLN A 31 -1.67 18.66 -16.20
N ILE A 32 -0.58 18.55 -15.41
CA ILE A 32 -0.49 17.58 -14.33
C ILE A 32 -1.55 17.91 -13.28
N TYR A 33 -2.38 16.94 -12.91
CA TYR A 33 -3.39 17.09 -11.85
C TYR A 33 -3.10 16.23 -10.62
N ALA A 34 -2.21 15.24 -10.72
CA ALA A 34 -1.85 14.40 -9.57
C ALA A 34 -0.39 13.97 -9.60
N PHE A 35 0.18 13.84 -8.41
CA PHE A 35 1.48 13.23 -8.14
C PHE A 35 1.37 12.33 -6.92
N THR A 36 1.88 11.11 -7.02
CA THR A 36 1.81 10.16 -5.91
C THR A 36 3.10 9.37 -5.74
N LEU A 37 3.42 9.13 -4.48
CA LEU A 37 4.40 8.16 -4.03
C LEU A 37 3.69 6.84 -3.75
N VAL A 38 4.08 5.77 -4.44
CA VAL A 38 3.53 4.43 -4.26
C VAL A 38 4.47 3.62 -3.38
N LEU A 39 3.92 3.10 -2.28
CA LEU A 39 4.61 2.20 -1.37
C LEU A 39 4.06 0.78 -1.52
N ASP A 40 4.89 -0.21 -1.24
CA ASP A 40 4.47 -1.60 -1.09
C ASP A 40 3.78 -1.85 0.25
N GLU A 41 3.38 -3.10 0.49
CA GLU A 41 2.72 -3.51 1.74
C GLU A 41 3.61 -3.38 2.99
N PHE A 42 4.93 -3.32 2.81
CA PHE A 42 5.93 -3.17 3.86
C PHE A 42 6.42 -1.72 4.03
N TYR A 43 5.70 -0.75 3.46
CA TYR A 43 6.07 0.68 3.47
C TYR A 43 7.37 0.99 2.72
N ALA A 44 7.91 0.08 1.91
CA ALA A 44 9.05 0.40 1.06
C ALA A 44 8.58 1.18 -0.17
N VAL A 45 9.44 2.08 -0.64
CA VAL A 45 9.15 2.88 -1.84
C VAL A 45 9.21 1.97 -3.06
N ASP A 46 8.12 1.92 -3.83
CA ASP A 46 8.07 1.18 -5.09
C ASP A 46 8.37 2.13 -6.27
N TYR A 47 7.56 3.18 -6.45
CA TYR A 47 7.77 4.18 -7.48
C TYR A 47 7.03 5.49 -7.21
N VAL A 48 7.31 6.52 -8.02
CA VAL A 48 6.45 7.70 -8.11
C VAL A 48 5.80 7.78 -9.49
N THR A 49 4.63 8.39 -9.55
CA THR A 49 3.90 8.57 -10.81
C THR A 49 3.11 9.86 -10.79
N ILE A 50 2.88 10.42 -11.97
CA ILE A 50 1.96 11.54 -12.18
C ILE A 50 0.75 11.11 -12.99
N SER A 51 -0.30 11.93 -12.93
CA SER A 51 -1.36 11.95 -13.93
C SER A 51 -1.58 13.35 -14.46
N THR A 52 -1.91 13.43 -15.74
CA THR A 52 -2.14 14.66 -16.51
C THR A 52 -3.50 14.65 -17.21
N GLU A 53 -4.02 15.83 -17.52
CA GLU A 53 -5.27 15.96 -18.27
C GLU A 53 -5.17 15.34 -19.67
N LYS A 54 -3.96 15.22 -20.26
CA LYS A 54 -3.77 14.50 -21.53
C LYS A 54 -3.40 13.02 -21.40
N SER A 55 -2.98 12.53 -20.24
CA SER A 55 -3.03 11.07 -20.00
C SER A 55 -4.46 10.56 -19.99
N LEU A 56 -5.46 11.46 -19.94
CA LEU A 56 -6.86 11.12 -20.12
C LEU A 56 -7.26 10.93 -21.59
N PHE A 57 -6.52 11.40 -22.61
CA PHE A 57 -6.72 11.05 -24.02
C PHE A 57 -5.63 11.71 -24.90
N ASN A 58 -5.12 11.01 -25.92
CA ASN A 58 -4.55 11.64 -27.11
C ASN A 58 -4.91 10.82 -28.36
N ASP A 59 -5.55 11.46 -29.33
CA ASP A 59 -6.39 10.88 -30.40
C ASP A 59 -5.68 10.06 -31.49
N ILE A 60 -4.45 9.59 -31.28
CA ILE A 60 -3.65 9.03 -32.39
C ILE A 60 -3.57 7.50 -32.42
N GLU A 61 -3.49 6.74 -31.31
CA GLU A 61 -3.41 5.27 -31.44
C GLU A 61 -4.05 4.48 -30.28
N ASP A 62 -4.93 3.55 -30.67
CA ASP A 62 -5.44 2.36 -29.99
C ASP A 62 -6.83 2.44 -29.29
N ALA A 63 -7.79 1.70 -29.87
CA ALA A 63 -9.20 1.63 -29.47
C ALA A 63 -9.45 0.90 -28.12
N LYS A 64 -8.39 0.50 -27.41
CA LYS A 64 -8.46 -0.12 -26.07
C LYS A 64 -8.11 0.85 -24.92
N GLN A 65 -7.94 2.14 -25.22
CA GLN A 65 -7.36 3.12 -24.30
C GLN A 65 -8.37 4.14 -23.76
N TYR A 66 -9.51 3.65 -23.27
CA TYR A 66 -10.34 4.42 -22.34
C TYR A 66 -9.89 4.12 -20.91
N LEU A 67 -9.39 5.13 -20.20
CA LEU A 67 -9.73 5.19 -18.77
C LEU A 67 -11.13 5.81 -18.75
N ALA A 68 -12.13 5.04 -18.32
CA ALA A 68 -13.45 5.63 -18.05
C ALA A 68 -13.29 6.77 -17.02
N GLU A 69 -14.24 7.69 -16.88
CA GLU A 69 -14.18 8.70 -15.80
C GLU A 69 -14.00 8.04 -14.41
N ASP A 70 -14.54 6.83 -14.25
CA ASP A 70 -14.35 5.93 -13.10
C ASP A 70 -12.89 5.52 -12.85
N ASP A 71 -12.02 5.60 -13.85
CA ASP A 71 -10.64 5.15 -13.80
C ASP A 71 -9.63 6.29 -13.59
N LYS A 72 -10.07 7.55 -13.57
CA LYS A 72 -9.21 8.74 -13.43
C LYS A 72 -8.27 8.68 -12.21
N TRP A 73 -8.71 8.01 -11.15
CA TRP A 73 -7.95 7.83 -9.90
C TRP A 73 -7.41 6.41 -9.72
N ASP A 74 -7.48 5.56 -10.75
CA ASP A 74 -6.83 4.25 -10.76
C ASP A 74 -5.34 4.41 -11.11
N ILE A 75 -4.52 4.46 -10.07
CA ILE A 75 -3.08 4.67 -10.13
C ILE A 75 -2.39 3.57 -10.95
N LYS A 76 -2.94 2.34 -10.99
CA LYS A 76 -2.35 1.23 -11.77
C LYS A 76 -2.43 1.53 -13.27
N LYS A 77 -3.44 2.27 -13.71
CA LYS A 77 -3.64 2.65 -15.11
C LYS A 77 -2.88 3.91 -15.53
N TRP A 78 -2.21 4.58 -14.59
CA TRP A 78 -1.41 5.76 -14.90
C TRP A 78 -0.13 5.38 -15.65
N LYS A 79 0.11 6.06 -16.78
CA LYS A 79 1.18 5.73 -17.73
C LYS A 79 2.56 6.21 -17.32
N TYR A 80 2.64 7.27 -16.51
CA TYR A 80 3.88 8.02 -16.32
C TYR A 80 4.56 7.69 -14.99
N ARG A 81 5.30 6.57 -14.98
CA ARG A 81 6.04 6.08 -13.82
C ARG A 81 7.52 6.43 -13.90
N SER A 82 8.14 6.72 -12.76
CA SER A 82 9.55 7.09 -12.66
C SER A 82 10.54 5.93 -12.75
N ASN A 83 10.10 4.67 -12.78
CA ASN A 83 10.95 3.47 -12.68
C ASN A 83 12.10 3.42 -13.72
N ASN A 84 12.05 4.27 -14.75
CA ASN A 84 13.04 4.33 -15.83
C ASN A 84 13.81 5.67 -15.90
N ILE A 85 13.68 6.57 -14.92
CA ILE A 85 14.10 7.97 -15.08
C ILE A 85 15.33 8.33 -14.22
N ASN A 86 15.52 7.76 -13.02
CA ASN A 86 16.63 8.15 -12.13
C ASN A 86 17.04 7.06 -11.11
N ASP A 87 18.35 6.95 -10.84
CA ASP A 87 18.92 6.06 -9.82
C ASP A 87 18.59 6.47 -8.37
N GLY A 88 18.13 7.71 -8.16
CA GLY A 88 17.82 8.27 -6.84
C GLY A 88 16.71 7.53 -6.09
N LEU A 89 15.68 7.04 -6.79
CA LEU A 89 14.63 6.22 -6.17
C LEU A 89 15.13 4.84 -5.74
N ASN A 90 16.05 4.24 -6.50
CA ASN A 90 16.65 2.97 -6.10
C ASN A 90 17.53 3.14 -4.86
N LEU A 91 18.29 4.25 -4.79
CA LEU A 91 19.07 4.60 -3.59
C LEU A 91 18.17 4.88 -2.38
N LEU A 92 17.05 5.58 -2.58
CA LEU A 92 16.03 5.78 -1.54
C LEU A 92 15.41 4.47 -1.09
N LYS A 93 15.05 3.59 -2.02
CA LYS A 93 14.50 2.27 -1.73
C LYS A 93 15.46 1.47 -0.87
N ASN A 94 16.74 1.40 -1.26
CA ASN A 94 17.76 0.69 -0.50
C ASN A 94 17.99 1.33 0.88
N SER A 95 18.13 2.65 0.97
CA SER A 95 18.35 3.35 2.25
C SER A 95 17.16 3.17 3.21
N MET A 96 15.93 3.21 2.69
CA MET A 96 14.73 2.99 3.50
C MET A 96 14.60 1.52 3.88
N GLN A 97 14.92 0.58 2.98
CA GLN A 97 14.93 -0.85 3.29
C GLN A 97 15.97 -1.20 4.36
N GLU A 98 17.20 -0.68 4.28
CA GLU A 98 18.23 -0.84 5.31
C GLU A 98 17.74 -0.29 6.65
N TYR A 99 17.18 0.92 6.64
CA TYR A 99 16.60 1.52 7.84
C TYR A 99 15.48 0.64 8.43
N PHE A 100 14.54 0.16 7.60
CA PHE A 100 13.45 -0.67 8.06
C PHE A 100 13.94 -2.03 8.56
N GLN A 101 14.94 -2.63 7.91
CA GLN A 101 15.56 -3.86 8.37
C GLN A 101 16.27 -3.68 9.72
N GLU A 102 17.06 -2.62 9.90
CA GLU A 102 17.70 -2.31 11.19
C GLU A 102 16.65 -2.02 12.29
N SER A 103 15.58 -1.31 11.93
CA SER A 103 14.44 -1.06 12.81
C SER A 103 13.69 -2.35 13.18
N ILE A 104 13.46 -3.26 12.23
CA ILE A 104 12.77 -4.53 12.46
C ILE A 104 13.67 -5.48 13.27
N LEU A 105 14.96 -5.58 12.93
CA LEU A 105 15.94 -6.40 13.65
C LEU A 105 16.15 -5.91 15.08
N SER A 106 16.21 -4.59 15.31
CA SER A 106 16.29 -4.03 16.66
C SER A 106 15.00 -4.21 17.48
N LYS A 107 13.85 -4.40 16.81
CA LYS A 107 12.53 -4.61 17.45
C LYS A 107 12.13 -6.06 17.60
N ALA A 108 12.70 -6.98 16.83
CA ALA A 108 12.61 -8.42 17.10
C ALA A 108 13.21 -8.79 18.47
N TYR A 109 14.06 -7.92 19.03
CA TYR A 109 14.54 -8.02 20.42
C TYR A 109 13.59 -7.38 21.47
N ILE A 110 12.54 -6.64 21.06
CA ILE A 110 11.61 -5.93 21.94
C ILE A 110 10.17 -6.13 21.42
N ASN A 111 9.57 -7.27 21.74
CA ASN A 111 8.17 -7.60 21.45
C ASN A 111 7.22 -6.53 22.02
N SER A 112 6.47 -5.82 21.16
CA SER A 112 5.17 -5.14 21.42
C SER A 112 4.82 -3.91 20.53
N SER A 113 5.49 -3.61 19.41
CA SER A 113 5.31 -2.29 18.74
C SER A 113 5.05 -2.25 17.22
N SER A 114 4.49 -3.29 16.60
CA SER A 114 4.23 -3.30 15.14
C SER A 114 3.39 -2.10 14.65
N GLY A 115 2.25 -1.81 15.31
CA GLY A 115 1.36 -0.70 14.91
C GLY A 115 1.94 0.71 15.09
N MET A 116 2.83 0.92 16.07
CA MET A 116 3.49 2.23 16.26
C MET A 116 4.54 2.50 15.18
N THR A 117 5.13 1.46 14.61
CA THR A 117 6.16 1.60 13.57
C THR A 117 5.59 1.94 12.20
N GLU A 118 4.47 1.35 11.82
CA GLU A 118 3.76 1.70 10.58
C GLU A 118 3.32 3.17 10.58
N HIS A 119 2.74 3.61 11.70
CA HIS A 119 2.24 4.97 11.85
C HIS A 119 3.40 6.00 11.87
N ASN A 120 4.55 5.65 12.45
CA ASN A 120 5.73 6.51 12.42
C ASN A 120 6.37 6.58 11.03
N SER A 121 6.36 5.47 10.29
CA SER A 121 6.92 5.40 8.93
C SER A 121 6.11 6.24 7.95
N LEU A 122 4.77 6.15 8.01
CA LEU A 122 3.90 6.97 7.16
C LEU A 122 4.07 8.48 7.43
N LYS A 123 4.26 8.88 8.69
CA LYS A 123 4.49 10.29 9.05
C LYS A 123 5.72 10.89 8.38
N ILE A 124 6.78 10.10 8.21
CA ILE A 124 8.00 10.55 7.53
C ILE A 124 7.76 10.75 6.05
N TYR A 125 7.03 9.83 5.42
CA TYR A 125 6.65 10.00 4.02
C TYR A 125 5.78 11.23 3.81
N ILE A 126 4.79 11.44 4.68
CA ILE A 126 3.92 12.62 4.65
C ILE A 126 4.75 13.89 4.84
N GLU A 127 5.66 13.93 5.82
CA GLU A 127 6.50 15.11 6.07
C GLU A 127 7.46 15.40 4.91
N GLY A 128 8.13 14.38 4.36
CA GLY A 128 8.99 14.53 3.18
C GLY A 128 8.22 15.03 1.97
N MET A 129 7.02 14.50 1.72
CA MET A 129 6.13 14.97 0.66
C MET A 129 5.61 16.40 0.90
N ARG A 130 5.29 16.76 2.14
CA ARG A 130 4.88 18.12 2.52
C ARG A 130 5.98 19.12 2.17
N GLN A 131 7.20 18.86 2.62
CA GLN A 131 8.34 19.74 2.34
C GLN A 131 8.68 19.79 0.85
N ALA A 132 8.56 18.68 0.12
CA ALA A 132 8.76 18.66 -1.32
C ALA A 132 7.68 19.49 -2.03
N LYS A 133 6.40 19.30 -1.66
CA LYS A 133 5.27 20.06 -2.21
C LYS A 133 5.42 21.57 -1.98
N GLU A 134 5.77 21.99 -0.77
CA GLU A 134 5.96 23.42 -0.46
C GLU A 134 7.06 24.03 -1.34
N PHE A 135 8.16 23.30 -1.53
CA PHE A 135 9.25 23.74 -2.40
C PHE A 135 8.82 23.81 -3.88
N LEU A 136 8.18 22.76 -4.38
CA LEU A 136 7.73 22.66 -5.78
C LEU A 136 6.66 23.70 -6.13
N THR A 137 5.68 23.91 -5.24
CA THR A 137 4.64 24.93 -5.44
C THR A 137 5.23 26.33 -5.48
N THR A 138 6.24 26.61 -4.64
CA THR A 138 6.97 27.87 -4.64
C THR A 138 7.76 28.09 -5.94
N ILE A 139 8.57 27.11 -6.36
CA ILE A 139 9.46 27.25 -7.53
C ILE A 139 8.68 27.33 -8.84
N TYR A 140 7.68 26.47 -9.01
CA TYR A 140 6.90 26.41 -10.24
C TYR A 140 5.67 27.33 -10.22
N ARG A 141 5.44 28.05 -9.11
CA ARG A 141 4.26 28.91 -8.87
C ARG A 141 2.95 28.16 -9.11
N LEU A 142 2.92 26.89 -8.71
CA LEU A 142 1.73 26.04 -8.85
C LEU A 142 0.68 26.51 -7.85
N LYS A 143 -0.58 26.54 -8.30
CA LYS A 143 -1.68 26.76 -7.37
C LYS A 143 -1.82 25.52 -6.47
N PRO A 144 -2.00 25.67 -5.15
CA PRO A 144 -2.10 24.55 -4.22
C PRO A 144 -3.21 23.54 -4.55
N GLU A 145 -4.23 23.97 -5.28
CA GLU A 145 -5.41 23.17 -5.67
C GLU A 145 -5.25 22.49 -7.04
N GLN A 146 -4.19 22.80 -7.80
CA GLN A 146 -4.02 22.36 -9.19
C GLN A 146 -3.46 20.95 -9.29
N VAL A 147 -2.58 20.56 -8.35
CA VAL A 147 -1.95 19.25 -8.33
C VAL A 147 -2.21 18.61 -6.97
N LEU A 148 -2.83 17.41 -7.00
CA LEU A 148 -3.06 16.62 -5.80
C LEU A 148 -1.80 15.80 -5.48
N PHE A 149 -1.28 15.95 -4.26
CA PHE A 149 -0.14 15.18 -3.75
C PHE A 149 -0.65 14.16 -2.72
N PHE A 150 -0.44 12.86 -2.93
CA PHE A 150 -0.84 11.85 -1.94
C PHE A 150 0.04 10.59 -1.98
N ILE A 151 -0.05 9.74 -0.96
CA ILE A 151 0.70 8.48 -0.86
C ILE A 151 -0.26 7.32 -1.11
N SER A 152 0.12 6.38 -1.97
CA SER A 152 -0.68 5.19 -2.25
C SER A 152 -0.01 3.93 -1.72
N MET A 153 -0.82 3.00 -1.25
CA MET A 153 -0.43 1.66 -0.84
C MET A 153 -1.37 0.64 -1.44
N HIS A 154 -0.87 -0.56 -1.73
CA HIS A 154 -1.72 -1.65 -2.17
C HIS A 154 -2.71 -2.04 -1.05
N ASN A 155 -3.99 -2.13 -1.40
CA ASN A 155 -5.10 -2.54 -0.53
C ASN A 155 -5.32 -1.73 0.77
N LYS A 156 -4.61 -0.61 0.97
CA LYS A 156 -4.80 0.31 2.11
C LYS A 156 -5.28 1.68 1.62
N HIS A 157 -6.57 1.78 1.27
CA HIS A 157 -7.17 2.99 0.71
C HIS A 157 -7.21 4.16 1.71
N GLU A 158 -7.26 3.87 3.00
CA GLU A 158 -7.25 4.85 4.09
C GLU A 158 -5.97 5.68 4.07
N VAL A 159 -4.82 5.08 3.73
CA VAL A 159 -3.53 5.77 3.62
C VAL A 159 -3.57 6.85 2.54
N ALA A 160 -4.20 6.53 1.40
CA ALA A 160 -4.35 7.46 0.29
C ALA A 160 -5.26 8.63 0.63
N ILE A 161 -6.38 8.36 1.30
CA ILE A 161 -7.30 9.40 1.76
C ILE A 161 -6.64 10.28 2.83
N GLN A 162 -6.03 9.67 3.85
CA GLN A 162 -5.42 10.40 4.96
C GLN A 162 -4.28 11.30 4.46
N SER A 163 -3.34 10.75 3.68
CA SER A 163 -2.23 11.54 3.14
C SER A 163 -2.72 12.67 2.22
N ALA A 164 -3.75 12.43 1.38
CA ALA A 164 -4.30 13.47 0.53
C ALA A 164 -4.91 14.62 1.34
N ILE A 165 -5.61 14.33 2.44
CA ILE A 165 -6.20 15.35 3.33
C ILE A 165 -5.08 16.14 4.04
N GLU A 166 -4.03 15.47 4.51
CA GLU A 166 -2.94 16.13 5.24
C GLU A 166 -2.02 16.98 4.35
N LEU A 167 -1.91 16.64 3.07
CA LEU A 167 -0.98 17.28 2.14
C LEU A 167 -1.65 18.39 1.33
N ASN A 168 -2.96 18.38 1.15
CA ASN A 168 -3.65 19.28 0.22
C ASN A 168 -4.73 20.13 0.89
N PRO A 169 -4.89 21.39 0.45
CA PRO A 169 -6.03 22.19 0.89
C PRO A 169 -7.32 21.62 0.33
N SER A 170 -8.42 21.97 0.99
CA SER A 170 -9.77 21.68 0.52
C SER A 170 -9.99 22.23 -0.89
N SER A 171 -10.27 21.35 -1.84
CA SER A 171 -10.45 21.69 -3.26
C SER A 171 -11.39 20.69 -3.93
N SER A 172 -12.00 21.08 -5.05
CA SER A 172 -12.84 20.18 -5.84
C SER A 172 -12.08 18.91 -6.23
N LEU A 173 -10.79 19.04 -6.57
CA LEU A 173 -9.91 17.94 -6.94
C LEU A 173 -9.71 16.94 -5.79
N LEU A 174 -9.50 17.44 -4.57
CA LEU A 174 -9.40 16.60 -3.37
C LEU A 174 -10.72 15.88 -3.08
N TYR A 175 -11.86 16.58 -3.16
CA TYR A 175 -13.17 15.95 -2.91
C TYR A 175 -13.52 14.91 -3.96
N GLU A 176 -13.19 15.16 -5.23
CA GLU A 176 -13.36 14.22 -6.32
C GLU A 176 -12.54 12.95 -6.10
N PHE A 177 -11.27 13.09 -5.71
CA PHE A 177 -10.40 11.96 -5.35
C PHE A 177 -10.97 11.14 -4.19
N ILE A 178 -11.35 11.80 -3.09
CA ILE A 178 -11.91 11.12 -1.90
C ILE A 178 -13.19 10.36 -2.27
N ALA A 179 -14.07 10.99 -3.06
CA ALA A 179 -15.30 10.36 -3.52
C ALA A 179 -14.97 9.12 -4.37
N ASN A 180 -14.03 9.20 -5.30
CA ASN A 180 -13.61 8.07 -6.14
C ASN A 180 -13.00 6.93 -5.32
N VAL A 181 -12.07 7.21 -4.40
CA VAL A 181 -11.47 6.15 -3.58
C VAL A 181 -12.52 5.46 -2.71
N LYS A 182 -13.49 6.22 -2.18
CA LYS A 182 -14.61 5.64 -1.41
C LYS A 182 -15.59 4.85 -2.28
N THR A 183 -15.91 5.30 -3.48
CA THR A 183 -16.79 4.56 -4.40
C THR A 183 -16.11 3.33 -4.96
N VAL A 184 -14.80 3.38 -5.21
CA VAL A 184 -13.98 2.19 -5.50
C VAL A 184 -14.04 1.24 -4.32
N ASN A 185 -13.84 1.67 -3.06
CA ASN A 185 -14.00 0.81 -1.88
C ASN A 185 -15.39 0.15 -1.81
N ILE A 186 -16.46 0.86 -2.22
CA ILE A 186 -17.83 0.33 -2.27
C ILE A 186 -18.06 -0.62 -3.47
N LYS A 187 -17.46 -0.34 -4.64
CA LYS A 187 -17.53 -1.18 -5.86
C LYS A 187 -16.59 -2.39 -5.77
N THR A 188 -15.48 -2.28 -5.04
CA THR A 188 -14.61 -3.36 -4.57
C THR A 188 -15.17 -3.92 -3.27
N LYS A 189 -16.43 -4.38 -3.29
CA LYS A 189 -16.65 -5.69 -2.68
C LYS A 189 -15.66 -6.64 -3.37
N PRO A 190 -14.94 -7.49 -2.62
CA PRO A 190 -13.83 -8.25 -3.16
C PRO A 190 -14.29 -8.89 -4.46
N SER A 191 -13.73 -8.44 -5.58
CA SER A 191 -13.93 -9.14 -6.84
C SER A 191 -13.35 -10.51 -6.56
N VAL A 192 -14.22 -11.50 -6.56
CA VAL A 192 -13.91 -12.88 -6.20
C VAL A 192 -12.87 -13.36 -7.19
N GLU A 193 -11.61 -13.25 -6.78
CA GLU A 193 -10.52 -13.94 -7.44
C GLU A 193 -10.87 -15.42 -7.33
N LYS A 194 -11.04 -16.08 -8.48
CA LYS A 194 -11.26 -17.52 -8.49
C LYS A 194 -10.09 -18.16 -7.73
N LEU A 195 -10.40 -18.84 -6.63
CA LEU A 195 -9.42 -19.61 -5.86
C LEU A 195 -8.61 -20.48 -6.82
N SER A 196 -7.30 -20.29 -6.82
CA SER A 196 -6.36 -21.18 -7.48
C SER A 196 -6.42 -22.57 -6.83
N GLN A 197 -5.82 -23.58 -7.48
CA GLN A 197 -5.74 -24.90 -6.86
C GLN A 197 -4.93 -24.84 -5.56
N LEU A 198 -3.86 -24.05 -5.55
CA LEU A 198 -3.03 -23.80 -4.37
C LEU A 198 -3.84 -23.19 -3.22
N ASP A 199 -4.69 -22.20 -3.51
CA ASP A 199 -5.56 -21.57 -2.50
C ASP A 199 -6.50 -22.57 -1.83
N LYS A 200 -7.04 -23.51 -2.62
CA LYS A 200 -7.93 -24.55 -2.11
C LYS A 200 -7.17 -25.54 -1.24
N ASP A 201 -5.98 -25.96 -1.68
CA ASP A 201 -5.15 -26.90 -0.95
C ASP A 201 -4.76 -26.31 0.42
N VAL A 202 -4.36 -25.04 0.47
CA VAL A 202 -4.04 -24.34 1.73
C VAL A 202 -5.26 -24.18 2.65
N LEU A 203 -6.44 -23.87 2.10
CA LEU A 203 -7.67 -23.78 2.88
C LEU A 203 -8.10 -25.16 3.43
N ILE A 204 -7.84 -26.24 2.68
CA ILE A 204 -8.09 -27.62 3.14
C ILE A 204 -7.12 -27.98 4.26
N ASP A 205 -5.84 -27.69 4.12
CA ASP A 205 -4.83 -27.96 5.14
C ASP A 205 -5.15 -27.22 6.44
N LEU A 206 -5.52 -25.94 6.33
CA LEU A 206 -5.94 -25.14 7.48
C LEU A 206 -7.22 -25.70 8.14
N ALA A 207 -8.21 -26.12 7.35
CA ALA A 207 -9.43 -26.74 7.89
C ALA A 207 -9.11 -28.06 8.61
N GLN A 208 -8.23 -28.90 8.05
CA GLN A 208 -7.82 -30.16 8.66
C GLN A 208 -7.08 -29.94 9.99
N ILE A 209 -6.20 -28.94 10.05
CA ILE A 209 -5.53 -28.55 11.30
C ILE A 209 -6.57 -28.22 12.37
N VAL A 210 -7.60 -27.43 12.04
CA VAL A 210 -8.61 -26.97 13.00
C VAL A 210 -9.62 -28.07 13.36
N GLU A 211 -9.98 -28.94 12.43
CA GLU A 211 -10.96 -30.01 12.66
C GLU A 211 -10.39 -31.20 13.44
N ASN A 212 -9.14 -31.60 13.16
CA ASN A 212 -8.55 -32.84 13.68
C ASN A 212 -8.01 -32.76 15.11
N ILE A 213 -7.98 -31.57 15.72
CA ILE A 213 -7.47 -31.39 17.09
C ILE A 213 -8.64 -31.35 18.08
N GLU A 214 -8.72 -32.40 18.91
CA GLU A 214 -9.58 -32.44 20.09
C GLU A 214 -8.80 -32.89 21.33
N PRO A 215 -8.85 -32.14 22.46
CA PRO A 215 -9.58 -30.87 22.64
C PRO A 215 -8.95 -29.72 21.86
N TYR A 216 -9.75 -28.72 21.48
CA TYR A 216 -9.28 -27.54 20.76
C TYR A 216 -8.14 -26.85 21.52
N ASP A 217 -6.98 -26.73 20.88
CA ASP A 217 -5.80 -26.06 21.42
C ASP A 217 -5.44 -24.87 20.52
N PRO A 218 -5.79 -23.63 20.95
CA PRO A 218 -5.50 -22.43 20.18
C PRO A 218 -4.00 -22.23 19.93
N LEU A 219 -3.15 -22.59 20.90
CA LEU A 219 -1.70 -22.40 20.79
C LEU A 219 -1.10 -23.37 19.77
N PHE A 220 -1.57 -24.62 19.76
CA PHE A 220 -1.18 -25.58 18.75
C PHE A 220 -1.64 -25.12 17.35
N ILE A 221 -2.87 -24.63 17.22
CA ILE A 221 -3.41 -24.17 15.93
C ILE A 221 -2.65 -22.93 15.42
N ALA A 222 -2.32 -21.98 16.30
CA ALA A 222 -1.45 -20.85 15.95
C ALA A 222 -0.08 -21.29 15.47
N HIS A 223 0.53 -22.27 16.15
CA HIS A 223 1.82 -22.82 15.74
C HIS A 223 1.73 -23.51 14.38
N GLN A 224 0.67 -24.28 14.10
CA GLN A 224 0.48 -24.91 12.79
C GLN A 224 0.22 -23.87 11.68
N ALA A 225 -0.56 -22.83 11.96
CA ALA A 225 -0.74 -21.72 11.02
C ALA A 225 0.56 -20.95 10.77
N TYR A 226 1.41 -20.80 11.79
CA TYR A 226 2.75 -20.25 11.64
C TYR A 226 3.63 -21.13 10.74
N LEU A 227 3.57 -22.45 10.87
CA LEU A 227 4.31 -23.35 9.97
C LEU A 227 3.83 -23.19 8.52
N LEU A 228 2.53 -23.05 8.28
CA LEU A 228 1.98 -22.78 6.95
C LEU A 228 2.46 -21.45 6.35
N SER A 229 2.74 -20.43 7.16
CA SER A 229 3.25 -19.14 6.67
C SER A 229 4.73 -19.16 6.29
N LEU A 230 5.47 -20.20 6.73
CA LEU A 230 6.87 -20.41 6.38
C LEU A 230 7.06 -21.21 5.08
N GLU A 231 5.99 -21.76 4.53
CA GLU A 231 6.05 -22.57 3.31
C GLU A 231 6.40 -21.72 2.08
N SER A 232 7.23 -22.27 1.19
CA SER A 232 7.74 -21.53 0.01
C SER A 232 6.65 -21.04 -0.94
N TYR A 233 5.52 -21.74 -0.98
CA TYR A 233 4.35 -21.40 -1.81
C TYR A 233 3.43 -20.37 -1.15
N PHE A 234 3.64 -20.02 0.13
CA PHE A 234 2.74 -19.14 0.88
C PHE A 234 2.62 -17.74 0.26
N LEU A 235 3.71 -17.24 -0.34
CA LEU A 235 3.74 -15.95 -1.03
C LEU A 235 2.89 -15.93 -2.31
N GLU A 236 2.56 -17.10 -2.87
CA GLU A 236 1.76 -17.26 -4.09
C GLU A 236 0.27 -17.46 -3.79
N VAL A 237 -0.10 -17.65 -2.52
CA VAL A 237 -1.47 -17.84 -2.05
C VAL A 237 -2.24 -16.52 -2.07
N ASN A 238 -3.56 -16.57 -2.20
CA ASN A 238 -4.41 -15.40 -2.13
C ASN A 238 -4.13 -14.55 -0.87
N PRO A 239 -3.93 -13.23 -0.99
CA PRO A 239 -3.62 -12.34 0.14
C PRO A 239 -4.63 -12.40 1.29
N TYR A 240 -5.91 -12.72 1.02
CA TYR A 240 -6.92 -12.89 2.06
C TYR A 240 -6.73 -14.18 2.87
N ILE A 241 -6.25 -15.25 2.25
CA ILE A 241 -5.90 -16.51 2.92
C ILE A 241 -4.59 -16.32 3.72
N GLN A 242 -3.61 -15.62 3.15
CA GLN A 242 -2.38 -15.24 3.87
C GLN A 242 -2.69 -14.43 5.14
N ASN A 243 -3.60 -13.47 5.06
CA ASN A 243 -4.06 -12.68 6.20
C ASN A 243 -4.78 -13.55 7.26
N LEU A 244 -5.62 -14.50 6.84
CA LEU A 244 -6.27 -15.43 7.77
C LEU A 244 -5.24 -16.27 8.53
N ILE A 245 -4.27 -16.85 7.83
CA ILE A 245 -3.19 -17.65 8.42
C ILE A 245 -2.33 -16.80 9.35
N SER A 246 -1.99 -15.59 8.94
CA SER A 246 -1.21 -14.66 9.77
C SER A 246 -1.96 -14.28 11.04
N HIS A 247 -3.28 -14.05 10.96
CA HIS A 247 -4.11 -13.74 12.13
C HIS A 247 -4.21 -14.91 13.10
N ILE A 248 -4.33 -16.14 12.60
CA ILE A 248 -4.31 -17.35 13.43
C ILE A 248 -2.92 -17.55 14.06
N SER A 249 -1.84 -17.26 13.34
CA SER A 249 -0.47 -17.43 13.83
C SER A 249 -0.03 -16.44 14.90
N ALA A 250 -0.71 -15.29 15.02
CA ALA A 250 -0.32 -14.18 15.88
C ALA A 250 -0.84 -14.27 17.33
N ILE A 251 -1.25 -15.45 17.81
CA ILE A 251 -1.77 -15.61 19.18
C ILE A 251 -0.66 -15.31 20.20
N ASP A 252 -0.83 -14.21 20.93
CA ASP A 252 0.01 -13.81 22.07
C ASP A 252 -0.91 -13.78 23.33
N GLY A 253 -1.13 -14.96 23.92
CA GLY A 253 -1.95 -15.14 25.12
C GLY A 253 -3.48 -15.11 24.90
N ASP A 254 -4.21 -15.65 25.88
CA ASP A 254 -5.66 -15.99 25.94
C ASP A 254 -6.68 -14.91 25.51
N GLN A 255 -6.28 -13.73 25.04
CA GLN A 255 -7.17 -12.60 24.74
C GLN A 255 -7.44 -12.38 23.23
N PHE A 256 -6.79 -13.12 22.32
CA PHE A 256 -6.96 -12.94 20.87
C PHE A 256 -7.04 -14.25 20.05
N ALA A 257 -7.22 -15.39 20.71
CA ALA A 257 -7.41 -16.66 20.02
C ALA A 257 -8.76 -16.69 19.29
N LEU A 258 -8.74 -16.90 17.96
CA LEU A 258 -9.96 -17.18 17.21
C LEU A 258 -10.56 -18.51 17.69
N ASP A 259 -11.88 -18.57 17.81
CA ASP A 259 -12.57 -19.81 18.14
C ASP A 259 -12.60 -20.77 16.94
N LYS A 260 -12.68 -22.08 17.22
CA LYS A 260 -12.79 -23.14 16.20
C LYS A 260 -13.85 -22.82 15.15
N GLU A 261 -15.02 -22.40 15.62
CA GLU A 261 -16.17 -22.05 14.77
C GLU A 261 -15.90 -20.82 13.91
N GLU A 262 -15.19 -19.83 14.46
CA GLU A 262 -14.86 -18.59 13.74
C GLU A 262 -13.86 -18.85 12.60
N ILE A 263 -12.84 -19.69 12.84
CA ILE A 263 -11.88 -20.06 11.80
C ILE A 263 -12.59 -20.83 10.67
N LEU A 264 -13.43 -21.82 11.01
CA LEU A 264 -14.17 -22.61 10.03
C LEU A 264 -15.18 -21.77 9.24
N ASP A 265 -15.82 -20.79 9.87
CA ASP A 265 -16.73 -19.89 9.18
C ASP A 265 -16.01 -18.92 8.24
N ARG A 266 -14.83 -18.42 8.62
CA ARG A 266 -13.96 -17.64 7.73
C ARG A 266 -13.46 -18.48 6.55
N ILE A 267 -13.11 -19.75 6.75
CA ILE A 267 -12.76 -20.68 5.66
C ILE A 267 -13.95 -20.88 4.71
N LYS A 268 -15.16 -21.10 5.23
CA LYS A 268 -16.37 -21.28 4.40
C LYS A 268 -16.72 -20.04 3.58
N GLN A 269 -16.33 -18.84 4.00
CA GLN A 269 -16.57 -17.61 3.23
C GLN A 269 -15.80 -17.61 1.89
N PHE A 270 -14.67 -18.33 1.79
CA PHE A 270 -13.94 -18.50 0.53
C PHE A 270 -14.66 -19.44 -0.46
N TYR A 271 -15.50 -20.36 0.03
CA TYR A 271 -16.23 -21.34 -0.79
C TYR A 271 -17.69 -20.96 -1.10
N LYS A 272 -18.24 -19.97 -0.39
CA LYS A 272 -19.64 -19.52 -0.55
C LYS A 272 -19.85 -18.56 -1.74
N VAL A 273 -18.94 -18.57 -2.71
CA VAL A 273 -19.01 -17.77 -3.93
C VAL A 273 -19.02 -18.64 -5.17
#